data_AF-A0A483AGE6-F1
#
_entry.id   AF-A0A483AGE6-F1
#
_cell.length_a   1.000
_cell.length_b   1.000
_cell.length_c   1.000
_cell.angle_alpha   90.00
_cell.angle_beta   90.00
_cell.angle_gamma   90.00
#
_symmetry.space_group_name_H-M   'P 1'
#
loop_
_entity.id
_entity.type
_entity.pdbx_description
1 polymer ?
#
loop_
_entity_poly.entity_id
_entity_poly.type
_entity_poly.pdbx_seq_one_letter_code
_entity_poly.pdbx_strand_id
1 'polypeptide(L)'
;MDINIQDLLIFFNSKASTSIAGFLIITISIIAIYSQRKTARQKTSLEFLDKLASNKRLIDSAKFLRDYHFDNDKSIVLIATSNSKKYKELQDQINPIFNYFESISIGVRIGIYDRRIMCLSRKQQIIHTFEYSKPYIEEIRKRLNNRCLFENLEWFSTCLLKPWYYRLTCKITQFFRCRHKEK
;
A
#
# COMPACT_ATOMS: atom_id res chain seq x y z
N MET A 1 23.94 40.95 28.91
CA MET A 1 23.89 41.42 27.51
C MET A 1 22.54 42.06 27.34
N ASP A 2 22.46 43.38 27.51
CA ASP A 2 21.22 44.11 27.31
C ASP A 2 21.06 44.32 25.81
N ILE A 3 20.12 43.57 25.22
CA ILE A 3 19.75 43.76 23.82
C ILE A 3 18.98 45.07 23.74
N ASN A 4 19.60 46.09 23.14
CA ASN A 4 18.99 47.41 23.02
C ASN A 4 17.85 47.38 21.99
N ILE A 5 16.66 47.84 22.39
CA ILE A 5 15.43 47.80 21.58
C ILE A 5 15.56 48.65 20.30
N GLN A 6 16.37 49.72 20.33
CA GLN A 6 16.63 50.55 19.15
C GLN A 6 17.42 49.81 18.06
N ASP A 7 18.41 49.01 18.44
CA ASP A 7 19.21 48.23 17.48
C ASP A 7 18.37 47.14 16.81
N LEU A 8 17.43 46.57 17.55
CA LEU A 8 16.43 45.61 17.09
C LEU A 8 15.48 46.24 16.04
N LEU A 9 15.01 47.47 16.29
CA LEU A 9 14.15 48.22 15.37
C LEU A 9 14.86 48.56 14.06
N ILE A 10 16.13 48.98 14.12
CA ILE A 10 16.94 49.28 12.93
C ILE A 10 17.20 48.01 12.10
N PHE A 11 17.47 46.89 12.78
CA PHE A 11 17.66 45.60 12.12
C PHE A 11 16.39 45.14 11.39
N PHE A 12 15.23 45.18 12.05
CA PHE A 12 13.96 44.77 11.44
C PHE A 12 13.53 45.63 10.24
N ASN A 13 13.86 46.92 10.27
CA ASN A 13 13.54 47.86 9.19
C ASN A 13 14.56 47.83 8.03
N SER A 14 15.61 47.01 8.14
CA SER A 14 16.61 46.84 7.09
C SER A 14 16.10 45.96 5.94
N LYS A 15 16.54 46.25 4.71
CA LYS A 15 16.25 45.43 3.52
C LYS A 15 16.74 43.98 3.63
N ALA A 16 17.75 43.75 4.49
CA ALA A 16 18.28 42.41 4.75
C ALA A 16 17.30 41.58 5.61
N SER A 17 16.67 42.18 6.62
CA SER A 17 15.69 41.52 7.50
C SER A 17 14.48 41.01 6.72
N THR A 18 13.92 41.80 5.81
CA THR A 18 12.75 41.39 5.00
C THR A 18 13.08 40.22 4.07
N SER A 19 14.29 40.18 3.51
CA SER A 19 14.76 39.06 2.68
C SER A 19 14.92 37.78 3.50
N ILE A 20 15.52 37.86 4.69
CA ILE A 20 15.67 36.73 5.61
C ILE A 20 14.31 36.18 6.05
N ALA A 21 13.37 37.08 6.41
CA ALA A 21 12.01 36.69 6.76
C ALA A 21 11.31 35.96 5.60
N GLY A 22 11.48 36.42 4.36
CA GLY A 22 10.97 35.75 3.17
C GLY A 22 11.47 34.32 3.01
N PHE A 23 12.79 34.10 3.14
CA PHE A 23 13.37 32.75 3.09
C PHE A 23 12.87 31.84 4.23
N LEU A 24 12.71 32.38 5.44
CA LEU A 24 12.15 31.63 6.57
C LEU A 24 10.70 31.22 6.32
N ILE A 25 9.87 32.12 5.79
CA ILE A 25 8.48 31.80 5.45
C ILE A 25 8.43 30.69 4.40
N ILE A 26 9.26 30.76 3.36
CA ILE A 26 9.31 29.72 2.30
C ILE A 26 9.71 28.37 2.89
N THR A 27 10.76 28.33 3.71
CA THR A 27 11.26 27.06 4.29
C THR A 27 10.23 26.44 5.25
N ILE A 28 9.64 27.24 6.14
CA ILE A 28 8.55 26.81 7.03
C ILE A 28 7.36 26.30 6.21
N SER A 29 6.98 27.00 5.14
CA SER A 29 5.86 26.58 4.27
C SER A 29 6.11 25.22 3.62
N ILE A 30 7.32 24.99 3.11
CA ILE A 30 7.70 23.70 2.52
C ILE A 30 7.61 22.57 3.57
N ILE A 31 8.14 22.81 4.78
CA ILE A 31 8.08 21.84 5.88
C ILE A 31 6.63 21.56 6.28
N ALA A 32 5.80 22.60 6.39
CA ALA A 32 4.39 22.47 6.73
C ALA A 32 3.63 21.63 5.69
N ILE A 33 3.80 21.91 4.40
CA ILE A 33 3.18 21.15 3.31
C ILE A 33 3.64 19.68 3.35
N TYR A 34 4.93 19.45 3.56
CA TYR A 34 5.46 18.09 3.65
C TYR A 34 4.88 17.32 4.84
N SER A 35 4.80 17.96 6.01
CA SER A 35 4.20 17.38 7.22
C SER A 35 2.72 17.09 7.02
N GLN A 36 1.97 18.03 6.44
CA GLN A 36 0.54 17.88 6.15
C GLN A 36 0.28 16.71 5.19
N ARG A 37 1.06 16.60 4.10
CA ARG A 37 0.97 15.48 3.15
C ARG A 37 1.26 14.14 3.83
N LYS A 38 2.24 14.09 4.74
CA LYS A 38 2.55 12.89 5.52
C LYS A 38 1.38 12.51 6.42
N THR A 39 0.85 13.43 7.22
CA THR A 39 -0.29 13.19 8.11
C THR A 39 -1.54 12.77 7.32
N ALA A 40 -1.79 13.38 6.16
CA ALA A 40 -2.91 13.00 5.30
C ALA A 40 -2.81 11.54 4.83
N ARG A 41 -1.65 11.11 4.31
CA ARG A 41 -1.41 9.71 3.92
C ARG A 41 -1.58 8.75 5.09
N GLN A 42 -1.11 9.15 6.28
CA GLN A 42 -1.24 8.34 7.47
C GLN A 42 -2.71 8.15 7.88
N LYS A 43 -3.49 9.23 7.88
CA LYS A 43 -4.94 9.18 8.14
C LYS A 43 -5.66 8.29 7.12
N THR A 44 -5.44 8.50 5.83
CA THR A 44 -6.06 7.68 4.77
C THR A 44 -5.67 6.20 4.88
N SER A 45 -4.45 5.90 5.33
CA SER A 45 -4.01 4.52 5.58
C SER A 45 -4.79 3.88 6.72
N LEU A 46 -4.99 4.61 7.82
CA LEU A 46 -5.75 4.13 8.98
C LEU A 46 -7.23 3.91 8.63
N GLU A 47 -7.85 4.86 7.91
CA GLU A 47 -9.23 4.72 7.42
C GLU A 47 -9.39 3.48 6.51
N PHE A 48 -8.40 3.20 5.68
CA PHE A 48 -8.43 2.01 4.82
C PHE A 48 -8.24 0.71 5.63
N LEU A 49 -7.37 0.72 6.64
CA LEU A 49 -7.17 -0.42 7.53
C LEU A 49 -8.44 -0.73 8.35
N ASP A 50 -9.16 0.32 8.75
CA ASP A 50 -10.41 0.20 9.48
C ASP A 50 -11.51 -0.49 8.65
N LYS A 51 -11.50 -0.33 7.32
CA LYS A 51 -12.41 -1.08 6.44
C LYS A 51 -12.30 -2.59 6.59
N LEU A 52 -11.09 -3.15 6.77
CA LEU A 52 -10.94 -4.59 7.00
C LEU A 52 -11.39 -5.00 8.40
N ALA A 53 -11.18 -4.14 9.40
CA ALA A 53 -11.57 -4.40 10.77
C ALA A 53 -13.10 -4.35 10.97
N SER A 54 -13.79 -3.51 10.20
CA SER A 54 -15.24 -3.30 10.31
C SER A 54 -16.06 -4.14 9.32
N ASN A 55 -15.49 -4.52 8.18
CA ASN A 55 -16.23 -5.23 7.15
C ASN A 55 -16.23 -6.74 7.36
N LYS A 56 -17.35 -7.27 7.88
CA LYS A 56 -17.59 -8.71 8.08
C LYS A 56 -17.28 -9.54 6.83
N ARG A 57 -17.70 -9.08 5.64
CA ARG A 57 -17.43 -9.79 4.38
C ARG A 57 -15.93 -9.99 4.15
N LEU A 58 -15.11 -8.98 4.42
CA LEU A 58 -13.65 -9.11 4.26
C LEU A 58 -13.02 -10.02 5.32
N ILE A 59 -13.50 -9.95 6.57
CA ILE A 59 -13.05 -10.83 7.66
C ILE A 59 -13.36 -12.28 7.31
N ASP A 60 -14.58 -12.55 6.85
CA ASP A 60 -15.05 -13.88 6.49
C ASP A 60 -14.31 -14.41 5.26
N SER A 61 -14.07 -13.58 4.24
CA SER A 61 -13.20 -13.93 3.10
C SER A 61 -11.77 -14.30 3.52
N ALA A 62 -11.19 -13.56 4.48
CA ALA A 62 -9.84 -13.84 4.97
C ALA A 62 -9.76 -15.15 5.76
N LYS A 63 -10.77 -15.41 6.62
CA LYS A 63 -10.90 -16.68 7.33
C LYS A 63 -11.07 -17.84 6.35
N PHE A 64 -11.99 -17.69 5.38
CA PHE A 64 -12.24 -18.68 4.35
C PHE A 64 -10.96 -19.03 3.58
N LEU A 65 -10.20 -18.04 3.09
CA LEU A 65 -8.93 -18.28 2.38
C LEU A 65 -7.95 -19.08 3.24
N ARG A 66 -7.77 -18.69 4.51
CA ARG A 66 -6.86 -19.35 5.44
C ARG A 66 -7.29 -20.79 5.69
N ASP A 67 -8.55 -21.00 6.05
CA ASP A 67 -9.08 -22.31 6.42
C ASP A 67 -9.07 -23.25 5.20
N TYR A 68 -9.36 -22.73 4.02
CA TYR A 68 -9.29 -23.47 2.76
C TYR A 68 -7.86 -23.86 2.37
N HIS A 69 -6.87 -23.01 2.70
CA HIS A 69 -5.45 -23.32 2.42
C HIS A 69 -4.89 -24.43 3.33
N PHE A 70 -5.35 -24.50 4.58
CA PHE A 70 -4.91 -25.53 5.54
C PHE A 70 -5.70 -26.84 5.45
N ASP A 71 -6.76 -26.88 4.63
CA ASP A 71 -7.55 -28.08 4.39
C ASP A 71 -6.88 -28.92 3.28
N ASN A 72 -6.27 -30.05 3.67
CA ASN A 72 -5.55 -30.93 2.74
C ASN A 72 -6.43 -31.55 1.65
N ASP A 73 -7.75 -31.61 1.86
CA ASP A 73 -8.69 -32.22 0.93
C ASP A 73 -9.23 -31.23 -0.10
N LYS A 74 -8.89 -29.94 0.04
CA LYS A 74 -9.41 -28.85 -0.79
C LYS A 74 -8.30 -28.15 -1.56
N SER A 75 -8.49 -28.00 -2.88
CA SER A 75 -7.53 -27.33 -3.74
C SER A 75 -8.05 -25.99 -4.24
N ILE A 76 -7.35 -24.91 -3.88
CA ILE A 76 -7.74 -23.53 -4.26
C ILE A 76 -7.66 -23.32 -5.79
N VAL A 77 -6.91 -24.17 -6.49
CA VAL A 77 -6.83 -24.24 -7.95
C VAL A 77 -8.19 -24.58 -8.58
N LEU A 78 -9.00 -25.41 -7.92
CA LEU A 78 -10.32 -25.79 -8.43
C LEU A 78 -11.28 -24.59 -8.44
N ILE A 79 -11.11 -23.65 -7.50
CA ILE A 79 -11.87 -22.39 -7.48
C ILE A 79 -11.51 -21.53 -8.70
N ALA A 80 -10.24 -21.50 -9.12
CA ALA A 80 -9.79 -20.73 -10.28
C ALA A 80 -10.25 -21.31 -11.64
N THR A 81 -10.31 -22.64 -11.73
CA THR A 81 -10.49 -23.36 -13.00
C THR A 81 -11.93 -23.77 -13.28
N SER A 82 -12.72 -24.07 -12.25
CA SER A 82 -14.06 -24.61 -12.43
C SER A 82 -15.10 -23.53 -12.76
N ASN A 83 -16.02 -23.87 -13.66
CA ASN A 83 -17.17 -23.03 -14.03
C ASN A 83 -18.48 -23.45 -13.32
N SER A 84 -18.43 -24.46 -12.44
CA SER A 84 -19.64 -24.93 -11.77
C SER A 84 -20.18 -23.86 -10.81
N LYS A 85 -21.50 -23.87 -10.58
CA LYS A 85 -22.18 -22.93 -9.68
C LYS A 85 -21.53 -22.92 -8.29
N LYS A 86 -21.19 -24.09 -7.76
CA LYS A 86 -20.53 -24.27 -6.46
C LYS A 86 -19.19 -23.53 -6.40
N TYR A 87 -18.33 -23.64 -7.41
CA TYR A 87 -17.02 -22.98 -7.40
C TYR A 87 -17.10 -21.48 -7.66
N LYS A 88 -18.10 -21.02 -8.41
CA LYS A 88 -18.39 -19.58 -8.54
C LYS A 88 -18.76 -18.95 -7.20
N GLU A 89 -19.60 -19.63 -6.41
CA GLU A 89 -19.94 -19.18 -5.05
C GLU A 89 -18.70 -19.11 -4.13
N LEU A 90 -17.78 -20.08 -4.24
CA LEU A 90 -16.50 -20.03 -3.51
C LEU A 90 -15.59 -18.89 -4.02
N GLN A 91 -15.64 -18.59 -5.31
CA GLN A 91 -14.91 -17.48 -5.89
C GLN A 91 -15.43 -16.13 -5.38
N ASP A 92 -16.74 -15.96 -5.26
CA ASP A 92 -17.37 -14.76 -4.70
C ASP A 92 -17.06 -14.56 -3.21
N GLN A 93 -16.77 -15.64 -2.49
CA GLN A 93 -16.31 -15.62 -1.11
C GLN A 93 -14.84 -15.19 -0.99
N ILE A 94 -13.98 -15.48 -1.98
CA ILE A 94 -12.54 -15.19 -1.90
C ILE A 94 -12.13 -13.88 -2.58
N ASN A 95 -12.83 -13.49 -3.65
CA ASN A 95 -12.54 -12.27 -4.42
C ASN A 95 -12.45 -10.99 -3.57
N PRO A 96 -13.29 -10.77 -2.54
CA PRO A 96 -13.20 -9.55 -1.73
C PRO A 96 -11.84 -9.37 -1.06
N ILE A 97 -11.23 -10.44 -0.53
CA ILE A 97 -9.94 -10.32 0.16
C ILE A 97 -8.79 -10.08 -0.83
N PHE A 98 -8.85 -10.70 -2.02
CA PHE A 98 -7.86 -10.45 -3.07
C PHE A 98 -7.94 -9.03 -3.61
N ASN A 99 -9.14 -8.53 -3.89
CA ASN A 99 -9.35 -7.16 -4.32
C ASN A 99 -8.89 -6.16 -3.26
N TYR A 100 -9.14 -6.46 -1.99
CA TYR A 100 -8.70 -5.63 -0.87
C TYR A 100 -7.17 -5.51 -0.83
N PHE A 101 -6.44 -6.63 -0.86
CA PHE A 101 -4.98 -6.61 -0.78
C PHE A 101 -4.30 -6.12 -2.05
N GLU A 102 -4.89 -6.34 -3.22
CA GLU A 102 -4.45 -5.71 -4.46
C GLU A 102 -4.60 -4.18 -4.38
N SER A 103 -5.74 -3.70 -3.89
CA SER A 103 -6.01 -2.26 -3.71
C SER A 103 -5.05 -1.61 -2.70
N ILE A 104 -4.75 -2.27 -1.58
CA ILE A 104 -3.72 -1.82 -0.64
C ILE A 104 -2.39 -1.68 -1.36
N SER A 105 -2.01 -2.70 -2.10
CA SER A 105 -0.70 -2.77 -2.72
C SER A 105 -0.54 -1.68 -3.77
N ILE A 106 -1.60 -1.42 -4.55
CA ILE A 106 -1.68 -0.27 -5.46
C ILE A 106 -1.48 1.03 -4.67
N GLY A 107 -2.28 1.27 -3.63
CA GLY A 107 -2.24 2.52 -2.88
C GLY A 107 -0.89 2.77 -2.18
N VAL A 108 -0.18 1.73 -1.74
CA VAL A 108 1.20 1.83 -1.25
C VAL A 108 2.17 2.13 -2.38
N ARG A 109 2.02 1.48 -3.54
CA ARG A 109 2.88 1.65 -4.72
C ARG A 109 2.83 3.08 -5.26
N ILE A 110 1.64 3.68 -5.35
CA ILE A 110 1.45 5.06 -5.83
C ILE A 110 1.60 6.11 -4.72
N GLY A 111 1.84 5.71 -3.47
CA GLY A 111 2.09 6.61 -2.35
C GLY A 111 0.86 7.33 -1.80
N ILE A 112 -0.35 6.80 -2.03
CA ILE A 112 -1.57 7.22 -1.32
C ILE A 112 -1.51 6.72 0.14
N TYR A 113 -1.07 5.48 0.33
CA TYR A 113 -0.95 4.88 1.66
C TYR A 113 0.49 4.97 2.19
N ASP A 114 0.60 5.24 3.48
CA ASP A 114 1.86 5.20 4.22
C ASP A 114 2.31 3.74 4.37
N ARG A 115 3.37 3.38 3.64
CA ARG A 115 3.98 2.06 3.68
C ARG A 115 4.33 1.62 5.11
N ARG A 116 4.83 2.53 5.96
CA ARG A 116 5.25 2.19 7.33
C ARG A 116 4.04 1.75 8.16
N ILE A 117 2.92 2.45 8.06
CA ILE A 117 1.67 2.06 8.73
C ILE A 117 1.21 0.68 8.26
N MET A 118 1.19 0.44 6.95
CA MET A 118 0.78 -0.86 6.40
C MET A 118 1.70 -2.00 6.87
N CYS A 119 3.02 -1.77 6.91
CA CYS A 119 3.98 -2.74 7.42
C CYS A 119 3.77 -3.05 8.90
N LEU A 120 3.54 -2.03 9.73
CA LEU A 120 3.39 -2.21 11.17
C LEU A 120 2.08 -2.91 11.51
N SER A 121 1.00 -2.63 10.76
CA SER A 121 -0.32 -3.18 11.06
C SER A 121 -0.55 -4.58 10.46
N ARG A 122 -0.10 -4.83 9.23
CA ARG A 122 -0.60 -5.97 8.42
C ARG A 122 0.48 -6.76 7.68
N LYS A 123 1.77 -6.60 8.02
CA LYS A 123 2.87 -7.27 7.28
C LYS A 123 2.64 -8.76 7.08
N GLN A 124 2.35 -9.51 8.14
CA GLN A 124 2.15 -10.97 8.05
C GLN A 124 0.92 -11.31 7.21
N GLN A 125 -0.18 -10.57 7.36
CA GLN A 125 -1.39 -10.82 6.60
C GLN A 125 -1.19 -10.63 5.09
N ILE A 126 -0.44 -9.61 4.67
CA ILE A 126 -0.13 -9.38 3.25
C ILE A 126 0.74 -10.52 2.70
N ILE A 127 1.76 -10.94 3.45
CA ILE A 127 2.65 -12.04 3.05
C ILE A 127 1.85 -13.34 2.92
N HIS A 128 1.15 -13.74 3.98
CA HIS A 128 0.39 -14.98 4.01
C HIS A 128 -0.74 -15.00 2.98
N THR A 129 -1.46 -13.89 2.77
CA THR A 129 -2.52 -13.83 1.75
C THR A 129 -1.93 -14.14 0.37
N PHE A 130 -0.79 -13.55 0.03
CA PHE A 130 -0.14 -13.85 -1.25
C PHE A 130 0.32 -15.32 -1.31
N GLU A 131 0.94 -15.84 -0.25
CA GLU A 131 1.38 -17.24 -0.19
C GLU A 131 0.22 -18.22 -0.38
N TYR A 132 -0.88 -18.03 0.34
CA TYR A 132 -2.06 -18.89 0.26
C TYR A 132 -2.76 -18.83 -1.10
N SER A 133 -2.70 -17.67 -1.75
CA SER A 133 -3.38 -17.42 -3.03
C SER A 133 -2.50 -17.64 -4.26
N LYS A 134 -1.19 -17.82 -4.10
CA LYS A 134 -0.25 -18.05 -5.19
C LYS A 134 -0.73 -19.09 -6.21
N PRO A 135 -1.12 -20.32 -5.81
CA PRO A 135 -1.63 -21.32 -6.77
C PRO A 135 -2.92 -20.86 -7.49
N TYR A 136 -3.81 -20.13 -6.82
CA TYR A 136 -5.01 -19.56 -7.46
C TYR A 136 -4.66 -18.49 -8.50
N ILE A 137 -3.76 -17.55 -8.14
CA ILE A 137 -3.34 -16.45 -9.01
C ILE A 137 -2.65 -17.00 -10.26
N GLU A 138 -1.74 -17.97 -10.11
CA GLU A 138 -1.03 -18.58 -11.24
C GLU A 138 -2.00 -19.23 -12.24
N GLU A 139 -3.02 -19.92 -11.76
CA GLU A 139 -4.01 -20.59 -12.61
C GLU A 139 -4.92 -19.61 -13.34
N ILE A 140 -5.36 -18.54 -12.67
CA ILE A 140 -6.13 -17.48 -13.33
C ILE A 140 -5.28 -16.75 -14.37
N ARG A 141 -4.00 -16.45 -14.07
CA ARG A 141 -3.08 -15.82 -15.02
C ARG A 141 -2.91 -16.67 -16.29
N LYS A 142 -2.80 -17.99 -16.16
CA LYS A 142 -2.74 -18.94 -17.28
C LYS A 142 -4.04 -18.93 -18.07
N ARG A 143 -5.18 -19.09 -17.40
CA ARG A 143 -6.51 -19.18 -18.01
C ARG A 143 -6.89 -17.92 -18.80
N LEU A 144 -6.64 -16.74 -18.23
CA LEU A 144 -6.96 -15.46 -18.84
C LEU A 144 -5.84 -14.92 -19.74
N ASN A 145 -4.72 -15.65 -19.86
CA ASN A 145 -3.51 -15.22 -20.55
C ASN A 145 -3.06 -13.79 -20.15
N ASN A 146 -3.23 -13.45 -18.86
CA ASN A 146 -2.90 -12.13 -18.32
C ASN A 146 -1.97 -12.30 -17.12
N ARG A 147 -0.68 -12.02 -17.33
CA ARG A 147 0.36 -12.15 -16.30
C ARG A 147 0.30 -11.06 -15.23
N CYS A 148 -0.43 -9.97 -15.46
CA CYS A 148 -0.45 -8.79 -14.60
C CYS A 148 -1.53 -8.85 -13.51
N LEU A 149 -2.37 -9.89 -13.51
CA LEU A 149 -3.39 -10.08 -12.45
C LEU A 149 -2.72 -10.25 -11.09
N PHE A 150 -3.15 -9.45 -10.12
CA PHE A 150 -2.61 -9.46 -8.75
C PHE A 150 -1.09 -9.18 -8.66
N GLU A 151 -0.52 -8.47 -9.64
CA GLU A 151 0.91 -8.12 -9.63
C GLU A 151 1.26 -7.19 -8.46
N ASN A 152 0.35 -6.30 -8.06
CA ASN A 152 0.66 -5.37 -6.97
C ASN A 152 0.75 -6.12 -5.64
N LEU A 153 -0.15 -7.07 -5.39
CA LEU A 153 -0.08 -7.94 -4.22
C LEU A 153 1.23 -8.74 -4.18
N GLU A 154 1.60 -9.38 -5.29
CA GLU A 154 2.87 -10.11 -5.42
C GLU A 154 4.10 -9.21 -5.14
N TRP A 155 4.07 -7.99 -5.67
CA TRP A 155 5.13 -7.03 -5.40
C TRP A 155 5.19 -6.65 -3.94
N PHE A 156 4.04 -6.35 -3.33
CA PHE A 156 4.04 -5.83 -1.99
C PHE A 156 4.47 -6.90 -0.99
N SER A 157 4.01 -8.14 -1.15
CA SER A 157 4.47 -9.28 -0.35
C SER A 157 5.99 -9.49 -0.48
N THR A 158 6.51 -9.52 -1.71
CA THR A 158 7.95 -9.65 -1.99
C THR A 158 8.76 -8.48 -1.39
N CYS A 159 8.23 -7.26 -1.46
CA CYS A 159 8.84 -6.07 -0.90
C CYS A 159 8.91 -6.09 0.63
N LEU A 160 7.95 -6.77 1.28
CA LEU A 160 7.89 -6.91 2.73
C LEU A 160 8.84 -7.98 3.28
N LEU A 161 9.19 -8.97 2.46
CA LEU A 161 10.16 -10.02 2.80
C LEU A 161 11.61 -9.51 2.80
N LYS A 162 11.91 -8.44 2.05
CA LYS A 162 13.29 -7.91 1.96
C LYS A 162 13.75 -7.23 3.28
N PRO A 163 15.03 -7.39 3.66
CA PRO A 163 15.64 -6.69 4.80
C PRO A 163 15.53 -5.16 4.70
N TRP A 164 15.63 -4.49 5.86
CA TRP A 164 15.38 -3.05 6.00
C TRP A 164 16.27 -2.16 5.09
N TYR A 165 17.49 -2.60 4.77
CA TYR A 165 18.44 -1.85 3.93
C TYR A 165 18.11 -1.84 2.43
N TYR A 166 17.26 -2.76 1.93
CA TYR A 166 16.79 -2.80 0.52
C TYR A 166 15.53 -1.95 0.27
N ARG A 167 15.10 -1.11 1.23
CA ARG A 167 13.84 -0.36 1.14
C ARG A 167 13.83 0.74 0.06
N LEU A 168 14.99 1.28 -0.32
CA LEU A 168 15.12 2.27 -1.39
C LEU A 168 14.87 1.66 -2.78
N THR A 169 15.34 0.43 -3.03
CA THR A 169 15.19 -0.21 -4.35
C THR A 169 13.76 -0.59 -4.66
N CYS A 170 12.93 -0.83 -3.63
CA CYS A 170 11.54 -1.23 -3.83
C CYS A 170 10.66 -0.10 -4.44
N LYS A 171 11.07 1.17 -4.28
CA LYS A 171 10.45 2.33 -4.97
C LYS A 171 10.79 2.39 -6.46
N ILE A 172 11.93 1.84 -6.87
CA ILE A 172 12.50 2.04 -8.22
C ILE A 172 12.12 0.89 -9.17
N THR A 173 11.99 -0.33 -8.65
CA THR A 173 11.93 -1.55 -9.48
C THR A 173 10.64 -1.79 -10.29
N GLN A 174 9.68 -0.85 -10.37
CA GLN A 174 8.36 -1.23 -10.87
C GLN A 174 7.58 -0.24 -11.72
N PHE A 175 8.16 0.87 -12.17
CA PHE A 175 7.49 1.67 -13.21
C PHE A 175 7.32 0.91 -14.56
N PHE A 176 7.87 -0.31 -14.70
CA PHE A 176 8.09 -0.96 -16.00
C PHE A 176 7.66 -2.44 -16.14
N ARG A 177 7.07 -3.10 -15.13
CA ARG A 177 6.96 -4.59 -15.18
C ARG A 177 5.85 -5.15 -16.07
N CYS A 178 4.76 -4.40 -16.27
CA CYS A 178 3.69 -4.75 -17.19
C CYS A 178 3.40 -3.57 -18.13
N ARG A 179 4.30 -3.28 -19.08
CA ARG A 179 3.86 -2.62 -20.31
C ARG A 179 3.11 -3.67 -21.12
N HIS A 180 1.84 -3.38 -21.46
CA HIS A 180 1.08 -4.17 -22.41
C HIS A 180 1.97 -4.50 -23.62
N LYS A 181 2.24 -5.79 -23.86
CA LYS A 181 2.57 -6.23 -25.21
C LYS A 181 1.23 -6.21 -25.94
N GLU A 182 0.90 -5.06 -26.53
CA GLU A 182 -0.07 -5.04 -27.63
C GLU A 182 0.45 -6.03 -28.68
N LYS A 183 -0.36 -7.05 -28.96
CA LYS A 183 -0.16 -7.94 -30.10
C LYS A 183 -0.81 -7.31 -31.31
#